data_AF-A0A0S7EUE1-F1
#
_entry.id   AF-A0A0S7EUE1-F1
#
_cell.length_a   1.000
_cell.length_b   1.000
_cell.length_c   1.000
_cell.angle_alpha   90.00
_cell.angle_beta   90.00
_cell.angle_gamma   90.00
#
_symmetry.space_group_name_H-M   'P 1'
#
loop_
_entity.id
_entity.type
_entity.pdbx_description
1 polymer ?
#
loop_
_entity_poly.entity_id
_entity_poly.type
_entity_poly.pdbx_seq_one_letter_code
_entity_poly.pdbx_strand_id
1 'polypeptide(L)'
;YKHDTKLLILALERLKEAYSVKSRLNQSQREELGLIEQAYDNPHEALSRIKRHLLTQRAFKEVGIEFMDLYSHLVPVYDVEPLEKITDAYLDQYLWYEADKRRLFPPWIKPADTEPPPLLVYKWCQGAVHIRAPES
;
A
#
# COMPACT_ATOMS: atom_id res chain seq x y z
N TYR A 1 7.20 12.42 14.54
CA TYR A 1 5.77 12.19 14.82
C TYR A 1 5.66 10.98 15.75
N LYS A 2 4.64 10.91 16.64
CA LYS A 2 4.56 9.84 17.67
C LYS A 2 4.37 8.43 17.08
N HIS A 3 3.84 8.34 15.86
CA HIS A 3 3.50 7.07 15.21
C HIS A 3 4.41 6.72 14.00
N ASP A 4 5.47 7.51 13.74
CA ASP A 4 6.32 7.32 12.55
C ASP A 4 6.93 5.93 12.45
N THR A 5 7.45 5.40 13.55
CA THR A 5 8.10 4.08 13.57
C THR A 5 7.09 2.96 13.33
N LYS A 6 5.86 3.08 13.85
CA LYS A 6 4.80 2.07 13.62
C LYS A 6 4.37 2.04 12.15
N LEU A 7 4.20 3.21 11.54
CA LEU A 7 3.85 3.32 10.12
C LEU A 7 4.96 2.77 9.23
N LEU A 8 6.22 3.04 9.58
CA LEU A 8 7.36 2.44 8.87
C LEU A 8 7.37 0.93 8.96
N ILE A 9 7.16 0.36 10.14
CA ILE A 9 7.14 -1.11 10.32
C ILE A 9 6.03 -1.74 9.46
N LEU A 10 4.82 -1.17 9.46
CA LEU A 10 3.71 -1.65 8.63
C LEU A 10 4.05 -1.58 7.13
N ALA A 11 4.68 -0.49 6.68
CA ALA A 11 5.12 -0.34 5.30
C ALA A 11 6.16 -1.40 4.91
N LEU A 12 7.15 -1.66 5.77
CA LEU A 12 8.20 -2.65 5.52
C LEU A 12 7.65 -4.08 5.51
N GLU A 13 6.67 -4.39 6.37
CA GLU A 13 5.99 -5.69 6.38
C GLU A 13 5.29 -5.95 5.04
N ARG A 14 4.55 -4.96 4.52
CA ARG A 14 3.88 -5.04 3.22
C ARG A 14 4.84 -5.31 2.06
N LEU A 15 6.00 -4.66 2.06
CA LEU A 15 7.03 -4.89 1.04
C LEU A 15 7.65 -6.29 1.16
N LYS A 16 7.88 -6.76 2.38
CA LYS A 16 8.43 -8.10 2.62
C LYS A 16 7.47 -9.22 2.22
N GLU A 17 6.16 -9.03 2.43
CA GLU A 17 5.12 -10.00 2.05
C GLU A 17 5.16 -10.37 0.56
N ALA A 18 5.47 -9.41 -0.32
CA ALA A 18 5.54 -9.61 -1.77
C ALA A 18 6.59 -10.64 -2.22
N TYR A 19 7.59 -10.92 -1.39
CA TYR A 19 8.71 -11.82 -1.70
C TYR A 19 8.70 -13.12 -0.90
N SER A 20 7.80 -13.27 0.08
CA SER A 20 7.73 -14.44 0.97
C SER A 20 7.49 -15.76 0.21
N VAL A 21 6.81 -15.70 -0.94
CA VAL A 21 6.43 -16.89 -1.74
C VAL A 21 7.46 -17.23 -2.83
N LYS A 22 8.41 -16.34 -3.15
CA LYS A 22 9.33 -16.51 -4.28
C LYS A 22 10.56 -17.34 -3.88
N SER A 23 10.72 -18.50 -4.50
CA SER A 23 11.90 -19.37 -4.27
C SER A 23 13.20 -18.86 -4.92
N ARG A 24 13.10 -18.06 -6.00
CA ARG A 24 14.25 -17.48 -6.70
C ARG A 24 14.13 -15.96 -6.74
N LEU A 25 15.14 -15.29 -6.18
CA LEU A 25 15.24 -13.83 -6.12
C LEU A 25 16.26 -13.34 -7.13
N ASN A 26 15.88 -12.31 -7.90
CA ASN A 26 16.79 -11.59 -8.79
C ASN A 26 17.68 -10.61 -7.98
N GLN A 27 18.58 -9.89 -8.66
CA GLN A 27 19.50 -8.97 -7.98
C GLN A 27 18.76 -7.77 -7.36
N SER A 28 17.80 -7.17 -8.06
CA SER A 28 17.05 -6.00 -7.54
C SER A 28 16.21 -6.34 -6.31
N GLN A 29 15.63 -7.55 -6.27
CA GLN A 29 14.87 -8.04 -5.12
C GLN A 29 15.76 -8.33 -3.91
N ARG A 30 16.99 -8.81 -4.12
CA ARG A 30 17.97 -8.97 -3.02
C ARG A 30 18.40 -7.62 -2.46
N GLU A 31 18.62 -6.64 -3.33
CA GLU A 31 18.92 -5.26 -2.92
C GLU A 31 17.74 -4.66 -2.14
N GLU A 32 16.51 -4.87 -2.59
CA GLU A 32 15.30 -4.44 -1.87
C GLU A 32 15.20 -5.07 -0.47
N LEU A 33 15.40 -6.38 -0.35
CA LEU A 33 15.40 -7.05 0.96
C LEU A 33 16.51 -6.53 1.88
N GLY A 34 17.70 -6.29 1.35
CA GLY A 34 18.80 -5.71 2.12
C GLY A 34 18.48 -4.30 2.62
N LEU A 35 17.83 -3.47 1.80
CA LEU A 35 17.39 -2.14 2.22
C LEU A 35 16.27 -2.18 3.26
N ILE A 36 15.37 -3.16 3.17
CA ILE A 36 14.31 -3.39 4.16
C ILE A 36 14.93 -3.80 5.50
N GLU A 37 15.86 -4.75 5.51
CA GLU A 37 16.58 -5.19 6.72
C GLU A 37 17.33 -4.03 7.37
N GLN A 38 18.07 -3.23 6.59
CA GLN A 38 18.72 -2.02 7.09
C GLN A 38 17.74 -1.02 7.70
N ALA A 39 16.54 -0.88 7.12
CA ALA A 39 15.50 -0.01 7.64
C ALA A 39 14.89 -0.53 8.96
N TYR A 40 14.86 -1.86 9.17
CA TYR A 40 14.49 -2.46 10.45
C TYR A 40 15.56 -2.23 11.52
N ASP A 41 16.83 -2.38 11.16
CA ASP A 41 17.96 -2.21 12.10
C ASP A 41 18.10 -0.74 12.56
N ASN A 42 17.96 0.22 11.64
CA ASN A 42 18.05 1.64 11.95
C ASN A 42 16.85 2.46 11.41
N PRO A 43 15.69 2.41 12.10
CA PRO A 43 14.47 3.07 11.63
C PRO A 43 14.58 4.60 11.64
N HIS A 44 15.39 5.19 12.52
CA HIS A 44 15.54 6.64 12.62
C HIS A 44 16.27 7.22 11.40
N GLU A 45 17.32 6.55 10.95
CA GLU A 45 18.06 6.93 9.74
C GLU A 45 17.17 6.73 8.50
N ALA A 46 16.48 5.60 8.41
CA ALA A 46 15.55 5.32 7.31
C ALA A 46 14.46 6.40 7.21
N LEU A 47 13.83 6.78 8.32
CA LEU A 47 12.83 7.86 8.35
C LEU A 47 13.42 9.22 7.94
N SER A 48 14.65 9.52 8.35
CA SER A 48 15.33 10.77 7.96
C SER A 48 15.58 10.81 6.46
N ARG A 49 16.00 9.68 5.87
CA ARG A 49 16.18 9.51 4.42
C ARG A 49 14.87 9.68 3.65
N ILE A 50 13.81 9.00 4.09
CA ILE A 50 12.46 9.09 3.50
C ILE A 50 11.97 10.55 3.50
N LYS A 51 12.02 11.23 4.66
CA LYS A 51 11.60 12.63 4.78
C LYS A 51 12.42 13.56 3.89
N ARG A 52 13.72 13.32 3.76
CA ARG A 52 14.58 14.07 2.84
C ARG A 52 14.14 13.86 1.38
N HIS A 53 13.84 12.63 0.97
CA HIS A 53 13.34 12.35 -0.39
C HIS A 53 12.02 13.08 -0.65
N LEU A 54 11.06 13.03 0.28
CA LEU A 54 9.77 13.74 0.15
C LEU A 54 9.96 15.26 -0.04
N LEU A 55 10.92 15.86 0.64
CA LEU A 55 11.17 17.31 0.53
C LEU A 55 11.94 17.70 -0.73
N THR A 56 12.96 16.94 -1.11
CA THR A 56 13.98 17.37 -2.08
C THR A 56 13.88 16.68 -3.43
N GLN A 57 13.40 15.44 -3.50
CA GLN A 57 13.39 14.65 -4.71
C GLN A 57 12.17 15.03 -5.57
N ARG A 58 12.43 15.44 -6.82
CA ARG A 58 11.41 15.79 -7.83
C ARG A 58 11.66 15.12 -9.19
N ALA A 59 12.81 14.48 -9.37
CA ALA A 59 13.13 13.63 -10.51
C ALA A 59 13.37 12.21 -9.97
N PHE A 60 12.77 11.24 -10.63
CA PHE A 60 12.76 9.82 -10.24
C PHE A 60 13.42 8.98 -11.34
N LYS A 61 13.84 7.76 -11.00
CA LYS A 61 14.39 6.84 -12.01
C LYS A 61 13.30 6.32 -12.94
N GLU A 62 13.74 5.71 -14.04
CA GLU A 62 12.82 5.04 -14.94
C GLU A 62 12.13 3.85 -14.26
N VAL A 63 10.86 3.64 -14.61
CA VAL A 63 10.04 2.54 -14.09
C VAL A 63 9.93 1.49 -15.18
N GLY A 64 10.27 0.24 -14.85
CA GLY A 64 10.11 -0.89 -15.75
C GLY A 64 8.63 -1.24 -15.91
N ILE A 65 8.25 -1.74 -17.09
CA ILE A 65 6.89 -2.23 -17.35
C ILE A 65 6.95 -3.64 -17.93
N GLU A 66 6.23 -4.55 -17.29
CA GLU A 66 6.00 -5.92 -17.75
C GLU A 66 4.49 -6.17 -17.84
N PHE A 67 4.07 -7.19 -18.58
CA PHE A 67 2.66 -7.56 -18.67
C PHE A 67 2.47 -8.97 -18.13
N MET A 68 1.59 -9.09 -17.13
CA MET A 68 1.10 -10.37 -16.65
C MET A 68 -0.08 -10.80 -17.52
N ASP A 69 0.04 -11.95 -18.17
CA ASP A 69 -1.02 -12.50 -19.01
C ASP A 69 -1.99 -13.36 -18.19
N LEU A 70 -3.26 -12.96 -18.17
CA LEU A 70 -4.35 -13.69 -17.54
C LEU A 70 -5.19 -14.47 -18.58
N TYR A 71 -4.65 -14.70 -19.78
CA TYR A 71 -5.24 -15.35 -20.96
C TYR A 71 -6.48 -14.67 -21.55
N SER A 72 -7.10 -13.75 -20.81
CA SER A 72 -8.27 -12.96 -21.21
C SER A 72 -7.93 -11.50 -21.42
N HIS A 73 -7.00 -10.97 -20.63
CA HIS A 73 -6.51 -9.61 -20.69
C HIS A 73 -5.09 -9.56 -20.11
N LEU A 74 -4.36 -8.51 -20.49
CA LEU A 74 -3.03 -8.23 -19.98
C LEU A 74 -3.11 -7.21 -18.86
N VAL A 75 -2.42 -7.46 -17.74
CA VAL A 75 -2.30 -6.52 -16.62
C VAL A 75 -0.88 -5.97 -16.59
N PRO A 76 -0.70 -4.63 -16.65
CA PRO A 76 0.62 -4.03 -16.52
C PRO A 76 1.14 -4.19 -15.08
N VAL A 77 2.38 -4.64 -14.96
CA VAL A 77 3.14 -4.76 -13.71
C VAL A 77 4.32 -3.80 -13.79
N TYR A 78 4.36 -2.85 -12.86
CA TYR A 78 5.39 -1.82 -12.80
C TYR A 78 6.52 -2.25 -11.86
N ASP A 79 7.78 -2.12 -12.32
CA ASP A 79 8.96 -2.32 -11.48
C ASP A 79 9.60 -0.97 -11.13
N VAL A 80 9.49 -0.59 -9.87
CA VAL A 80 9.94 0.69 -9.31
C VAL A 80 11.21 0.45 -8.49
N GLU A 81 12.11 1.44 -8.49
CA GLU A 81 13.36 1.39 -7.72
C GLU A 81 13.10 1.06 -6.23
N PRO A 82 13.86 0.12 -5.61
CA PRO A 82 13.65 -0.28 -4.22
C PRO A 82 13.65 0.87 -3.19
N LEU A 83 14.53 1.86 -3.35
CA LEU A 83 14.60 3.01 -2.43
C LEU A 83 13.37 3.93 -2.52
N GLU A 84 12.87 4.14 -3.74
CA GLU A 84 11.66 4.92 -4.01
C GLU A 84 10.45 4.16 -3.47
N LYS A 85 10.39 2.85 -3.70
CA LYS A 85 9.34 1.96 -3.21
C LYS A 85 9.16 1.99 -1.68
N ILE A 86 10.26 2.03 -0.91
CA ILE A 86 10.19 2.19 0.56
C ILE A 86 9.61 3.55 0.96
N THR A 87 9.98 4.61 0.24
CA THR A 87 9.49 5.97 0.49
C THR A 87 7.99 6.06 0.20
N ASP A 88 7.56 5.49 -0.91
CA ASP A 88 6.16 5.46 -1.34
C ASP A 88 5.29 4.60 -0.42
N ALA A 89 5.79 3.43 0.00
CA ALA A 89 5.08 2.58 0.95
C ALA A 89 4.87 3.30 2.29
N TYR A 90 5.88 4.02 2.80
CA TYR A 90 5.71 4.82 4.02
C TYR A 90 4.71 5.97 3.81
N LEU A 91 4.77 6.64 2.66
CA LEU A 91 3.86 7.75 2.33
C LEU A 91 2.41 7.26 2.25
N ASP A 92 2.16 6.13 1.59
CA ASP A 92 0.84 5.50 1.51
C ASP A 92 0.26 5.22 2.90
N GLN A 93 1.04 4.55 3.76
CA GLN A 93 0.62 4.27 5.14
C GLN A 93 0.33 5.56 5.94
N TYR A 94 1.14 6.59 5.76
CA TYR A 94 0.94 7.88 6.42
C TYR A 94 -0.34 8.58 5.93
N LEU A 95 -0.59 8.60 4.61
CA LEU A 95 -1.74 9.25 4.01
C LEU A 95 -3.05 8.55 4.42
N TRP A 96 -3.10 7.22 4.36
CA TRP A 96 -4.29 6.47 4.79
C TRP A 96 -4.60 6.68 6.27
N TYR A 97 -3.57 6.66 7.13
CA TYR A 97 -3.75 6.90 8.56
C TYR A 97 -4.30 8.30 8.86
N GLU A 98 -3.76 9.34 8.22
CA GLU A 98 -4.27 10.70 8.41
C GLU A 98 -5.63 10.93 7.75
N ALA A 99 -5.91 10.28 6.61
CA ALA A 99 -7.18 10.37 5.92
C ALA A 99 -8.33 9.79 6.76
N ASP A 100 -8.16 8.60 7.34
CA ASP A 100 -9.17 7.98 8.20
C ASP A 100 -9.36 8.77 9.51
N LYS A 101 -8.26 9.21 10.14
CA LYS A 101 -8.29 10.04 11.35
C LYS A 101 -9.08 11.34 11.16
N ARG A 102 -9.03 11.92 9.97
CA ARG A 102 -9.78 13.15 9.60
C ARG A 102 -11.13 12.86 8.96
N ARG A 103 -11.51 11.59 8.79
CA ARG A 103 -12.71 11.15 8.07
C ARG A 103 -12.81 11.80 6.69
N LEU A 104 -11.69 11.86 5.98
CA LEU A 104 -11.59 12.48 4.66
C LEU A 104 -12.51 11.79 3.65
N PHE A 105 -12.56 10.45 3.70
CA PHE A 105 -13.37 9.65 2.79
C PHE A 105 -14.74 9.34 3.43
N PRO A 106 -15.85 9.70 2.77
CA PRO A 106 -17.18 9.31 3.20
C PRO A 106 -17.42 7.80 3.02
N PRO A 107 -18.35 7.20 3.79
CA PRO A 107 -18.52 5.74 3.88
C PRO A 107 -19.06 5.06 2.62
N TRP A 108 -19.49 5.82 1.61
CA TRP A 108 -19.92 5.29 0.31
C TRP A 108 -18.75 5.00 -0.64
N ILE A 109 -17.54 5.47 -0.33
CA ILE A 109 -16.34 5.08 -1.08
C ILE A 109 -15.96 3.67 -0.64
N LYS A 110 -15.87 2.75 -1.61
CA LYS A 110 -15.52 1.34 -1.42
C LYS A 110 -14.35 0.98 -2.35
N PRO A 111 -13.45 0.07 -1.97
CA PRO A 111 -13.44 -0.78 -0.77
C PRO A 111 -13.07 -0.01 0.53
N ALA A 112 -13.50 -0.52 1.68
CA ALA A 112 -13.18 0.03 3.00
C ALA A 112 -12.80 -1.09 3.98
N ASP A 113 -11.92 -0.80 4.94
CA ASP A 113 -11.35 -1.82 5.85
C ASP A 113 -12.36 -2.45 6.82
N THR A 114 -13.54 -1.86 6.95
CA THR A 114 -14.59 -2.31 7.89
C THR A 114 -15.31 -3.57 7.44
N GLU A 115 -15.25 -3.93 6.16
CA GLU A 115 -16.01 -5.05 5.63
C GLU A 115 -15.36 -5.73 4.43
N PRO A 116 -15.39 -7.07 4.36
CA PRO A 116 -14.97 -7.79 3.17
C PRO A 116 -16.00 -7.65 2.04
N PRO A 117 -15.61 -7.85 0.76
CA PRO A 117 -16.50 -7.68 -0.38
C PRO A 117 -17.83 -8.46 -0.30
N PRO A 118 -17.90 -9.71 0.19
CA PRO A 118 -19.18 -10.41 0.34
C PRO A 118 -20.13 -9.75 1.35
N LEU A 119 -19.60 -9.18 2.44
CA LEU A 119 -20.40 -8.48 3.43
C LEU A 119 -20.93 -7.15 2.88
N LEU A 120 -20.15 -6.47 2.04
CA LEU A 120 -20.61 -5.29 1.30
C LEU A 120 -21.82 -5.64 0.41
N VAL A 121 -21.77 -6.75 -0.33
CA VAL A 121 -22.91 -7.22 -1.13
C VAL A 121 -24.12 -7.51 -0.26
N TYR A 122 -23.92 -8.18 0.88
CA TYR A 122 -24.99 -8.45 1.83
C TYR A 122 -25.66 -7.15 2.34
N LYS A 123 -24.87 -6.17 2.80
CA LYS A 123 -25.38 -4.87 3.26
C LYS A 123 -26.06 -4.08 2.14
N TRP A 124 -25.55 -4.20 0.91
CA TRP A 124 -26.17 -3.59 -0.27
C TRP A 124 -27.57 -4.17 -0.54
N CYS A 125 -27.67 -5.50 -0.58
CA CYS A 125 -28.95 -6.20 -0.74
C CYS A 125 -29.92 -5.86 0.40
N GLN A 126 -29.44 -5.86 1.64
CA GLN A 126 -30.23 -5.47 2.80
C GLN A 126 -30.72 -4.02 2.68
N GLY A 127 -29.85 -3.08 2.33
CA GLY A 127 -30.22 -1.67 2.14
C GLY A 127 -31.32 -1.48 1.09
N ALA A 128 -31.22 -2.18 -0.05
CA ALA A 128 -32.24 -2.13 -1.10
C ALA A 128 -33.61 -2.65 -0.61
N VAL A 129 -33.64 -3.69 0.22
CA VAL A 129 -34.88 -4.23 0.81
C VAL A 129 -35.52 -3.25 1.78
N HIS A 130 -34.72 -2.63 2.66
CA HIS A 130 -35.23 -1.69 3.67
C HIS A 130 -35.80 -0.40 3.06
N ILE A 131 -35.30 0.01 1.89
CA ILE A 131 -35.83 1.18 1.15
C ILE A 131 -37.22 0.88 0.54
N ARG A 132 -37.52 -0.37 0.19
CA ARG A 132 -38.81 -0.78 -0.42
C ARG A 132 -39.91 -1.12 0.59
N ALA A 133 -39.62 -1.11 1.89
CA ALA A 133 -40.57 -1.48 2.93
C ALA A 133 -41.36 -0.31 3.60
N PRO A 134 -41.77 0.78 2.92
CA PRO A 134 -42.87 1.61 3.39
C PRO A 134 -44.10 1.36 2.53
N GLU A 135 -44.94 0.39 2.89
CA GLU A 135 -46.38 0.31 2.60
C GLU A 135 -46.92 -1.06 3.04
N SER A 136 -47.37 -1.14 4.30
CA SER A 136 -48.48 -2.00 4.75
C SER A 136 -48.99 -1.46 6.08
#